data_AF-A0A4D4LPA1-F1
#
_entry.id   AF-A0A4D4LPA1-F1
#
_cell.length_a   1.000
_cell.length_b   1.000
_cell.length_c   1.000
_cell.angle_alpha   90.00
_cell.angle_beta   90.00
_cell.angle_gamma   90.00
#
_symmetry.space_group_name_H-M   'P 1'
#
loop_
_entity.id
_entity.type
_entity.pdbx_description
1 polymer ?
#
loop_
_entity_poly.entity_id
_entity_poly.type
_entity_poly.pdbx_seq_one_letter_code
_entity_poly.pdbx_strand_id
1 'polypeptide(L)'
;MDESIAHPFLPRPVTGINGTIATLRALKGEDASSFGEFLEALSAETRERYSPHPLDRTEAERICAALDDPAALRFVLADARDDRVVAYLLAQFVIPEDEKVRYRNLGLTIEDGTDCRIAPSSPITCRATVSEPSF
;
A
#
# COMPACT_ATOMS: atom_id res chain seq x y z
N MET A 1 13.47 1.57 -29.15
CA MET A 1 12.48 1.41 -28.07
C MET A 1 13.16 0.57 -27.04
N ASP A 2 13.55 1.19 -25.93
CA ASP A 2 14.34 0.55 -24.90
C ASP A 2 13.41 -0.23 -23.96
N GLU A 3 13.48 -1.56 -24.03
CA GLU A 3 12.76 -2.51 -23.16
C GLU A 3 13.46 -2.70 -21.80
N SER A 4 14.38 -1.82 -21.41
CA SER A 4 15.25 -2.00 -20.22
C SER A 4 14.83 -1.27 -18.94
N ILE A 5 13.60 -0.78 -18.82
CA ILE A 5 13.07 -0.40 -17.50
C ILE A 5 12.12 -1.52 -17.06
N ALA A 6 12.67 -2.50 -16.33
CA ALA A 6 11.84 -3.40 -15.54
C ALA A 6 10.84 -2.54 -14.76
N HIS A 7 9.53 -2.77 -14.93
CA HIS A 7 8.51 -2.01 -14.20
C HIS A 7 8.87 -2.01 -12.71
N PRO A 8 9.02 -0.86 -12.04
CA PRO A 8 9.59 -0.77 -10.70
C PRO A 8 8.76 -1.48 -9.61
N PHE A 9 7.61 -2.05 -9.98
CA PHE A 9 6.63 -2.68 -9.11
C PHE A 9 6.44 -4.18 -9.40
N LEU A 10 7.48 -4.86 -9.91
CA LEU A 10 7.45 -6.31 -10.06
C LEU A 10 7.08 -7.00 -8.73
N PRO A 11 6.23 -8.04 -8.76
CA PRO A 11 5.89 -8.81 -7.57
C PRO A 11 7.15 -9.34 -6.87
N ARG A 12 7.21 -9.20 -5.55
CA ARG A 12 8.31 -9.70 -4.73
C ARG A 12 7.80 -10.60 -3.61
N PRO A 13 8.38 -11.79 -3.42
CA PRO A 13 8.07 -12.60 -2.26
C PRO A 13 8.54 -11.90 -0.98
N VAL A 14 7.75 -12.02 0.08
CA VAL A 14 8.03 -11.49 1.42
C VAL A 14 7.74 -12.60 2.43
N THR A 15 8.65 -12.80 3.36
CA THR A 15 8.46 -13.70 4.51
C THR A 15 8.17 -12.85 5.75
N GLY A 16 6.97 -13.03 6.31
CA GLY A 16 6.58 -12.43 7.58
C GLY A 16 7.35 -13.05 8.75
N ILE A 17 7.36 -12.36 9.90
CA ILE A 17 8.09 -12.82 11.10
C ILE A 17 7.60 -14.18 11.63
N ASN A 18 6.33 -14.52 11.36
CA ASN A 18 5.72 -15.79 11.74
C ASN A 18 5.94 -16.90 10.68
N GLY A 19 6.80 -16.68 9.68
CA GLY A 19 7.05 -17.61 8.58
C GLY A 19 6.00 -17.57 7.46
N THR A 20 4.97 -16.72 7.55
CA THR A 20 3.98 -16.53 6.49
C THR A 20 4.66 -16.05 5.22
N ILE A 21 4.39 -16.70 4.09
CA ILE A 21 4.89 -16.29 2.77
C ILE A 21 3.78 -15.53 2.06
N ALA A 22 4.10 -14.33 1.61
CA ALA A 22 3.20 -13.48 0.84
C ALA A 22 3.95 -12.89 -0.35
N THR A 23 3.21 -12.30 -1.29
CA THR A 23 3.75 -11.56 -2.43
C THR A 23 3.38 -10.10 -2.27
N LEU A 24 4.38 -9.23 -2.16
CA LEU A 24 4.21 -7.78 -2.31
C LEU A 24 4.06 -7.45 -3.79
N ARG A 25 2.92 -6.88 -4.17
CA ARG A 25 2.64 -6.50 -5.56
C ARG A 25 1.73 -5.27 -5.62
N ALA A 26 1.68 -4.63 -6.78
CA ALA A 26 0.65 -3.62 -7.04
C ALA A 26 -0.75 -4.22 -6.87
N LEU A 27 -1.68 -3.41 -6.36
CA LEU A 27 -3.11 -3.71 -6.35
C LEU A 27 -3.62 -3.73 -7.80
N LYS A 28 -4.51 -4.68 -8.11
CA LYS A 28 -5.08 -4.88 -9.45
C LYS A 28 -6.61 -4.80 -9.41
N GLY A 29 -7.23 -4.61 -10.57
CA GLY A 29 -8.68 -4.52 -10.68
C GLY A 29 -9.38 -5.80 -10.17
N GLU A 30 -8.77 -6.95 -10.43
CA GLU A 30 -9.29 -8.27 -10.04
C GLU A 30 -9.26 -8.50 -8.52
N ASP A 31 -8.50 -7.71 -7.77
CA ASP A 31 -8.40 -7.84 -6.32
C ASP A 31 -9.65 -7.32 -5.57
N ALA A 32 -10.58 -6.62 -6.25
CA ALA A 32 -11.70 -5.92 -5.62
C ALA A 32 -12.45 -6.75 -4.55
N SER A 33 -12.75 -8.01 -4.86
CA SER A 33 -13.44 -8.90 -3.91
C SER A 33 -12.58 -9.22 -2.68
N SER A 34 -11.35 -9.70 -2.90
CA SER A 34 -10.46 -10.10 -1.81
C SER A 34 -10.01 -8.89 -0.97
N PHE A 35 -9.80 -7.75 -1.62
CA PHE A 35 -9.46 -6.49 -0.95
C PHE A 35 -10.64 -5.97 -0.12
N GLY A 36 -11.87 -6.04 -0.63
CA GLY A 36 -13.08 -5.71 0.13
C GLY A 36 -13.24 -6.55 1.39
N GLU A 37 -13.05 -7.87 1.28
CA GLU A 37 -13.05 -8.78 2.43
C GLU A 37 -11.98 -8.41 3.46
N PHE A 38 -10.78 -8.05 3.00
CA PHE A 38 -9.72 -7.58 3.87
C PHE A 38 -10.10 -6.29 4.61
N LEU A 39 -10.66 -5.29 3.91
CA LEU A 39 -11.09 -4.03 4.53
C LEU A 39 -12.19 -4.25 5.57
N GLU A 40 -13.18 -5.08 5.25
CA GLU A 40 -14.29 -5.42 6.16
C GLU A 40 -13.82 -6.18 7.41
N ALA A 41 -12.75 -6.97 7.28
CA ALA A 41 -12.14 -7.73 8.38
C ALA A 41 -11.26 -6.88 9.31
N LEU A 42 -10.98 -5.61 8.97
CA LEU A 42 -10.21 -4.72 9.84
C LEU A 42 -10.96 -4.43 11.15
N SER A 43 -10.20 -4.29 12.24
CA SER A 43 -10.77 -3.95 13.54
C SER A 43 -11.46 -2.59 13.51
N ALA A 44 -12.45 -2.39 14.40
CA ALA A 44 -13.11 -1.09 14.54
C ALA A 44 -12.11 0.05 14.79
N GLU A 45 -11.12 -0.19 15.65
CA GLU A 45 -10.02 0.76 15.94
C GLU A 45 -9.22 1.12 14.68
N THR A 46 -8.89 0.14 13.84
CA THR A 46 -8.17 0.40 12.59
C THR A 46 -9.03 1.22 11.64
N ARG A 47 -10.32 0.90 11.51
CA ARG A 47 -11.24 1.66 10.65
C ARG A 47 -11.43 3.10 11.12
N GLU A 48 -11.53 3.31 12.43
CA GLU A 48 -11.62 4.64 13.03
C GLU A 48 -10.37 5.48 12.76
N ARG A 49 -9.18 4.88 12.84
CA ARG A 49 -7.90 5.57 12.51
C ARG A 49 -7.87 6.12 11.08
N TYR A 50 -8.59 5.48 10.15
CA TYR A 50 -8.68 5.93 8.75
C TYR A 50 -9.95 6.72 8.44
N SER A 51 -10.80 7.02 9.42
CA SER A 51 -11.96 7.89 9.25
C SER A 51 -11.51 9.30 8.80
N PRO A 52 -12.19 9.94 7.83
CA PRO A 52 -13.53 9.64 7.31
C PRO A 52 -13.55 8.66 6.13
N HIS A 53 -12.45 7.97 5.81
CA HIS A 53 -12.40 7.07 4.66
C HIS A 53 -13.12 5.75 4.96
N PRO A 54 -14.19 5.41 4.21
CA PRO A 54 -14.85 4.12 4.38
C PRO A 54 -13.87 3.00 4.01
N LEU A 55 -13.78 1.99 4.87
CA LEU A 55 -12.98 0.79 4.63
C LEU A 55 -13.94 -0.39 4.53
N ASP A 56 -14.64 -0.44 3.39
CA ASP A 56 -15.63 -1.44 3.05
C ASP A 56 -15.49 -1.90 1.59
N ARG A 57 -16.32 -2.86 1.19
CA ARG A 57 -16.32 -3.42 -0.16
C ARG A 57 -16.65 -2.40 -1.25
N THR A 58 -17.52 -1.44 -0.98
CA THR A 58 -17.88 -0.41 -1.98
C THR A 58 -16.67 0.46 -2.29
N GLU A 59 -15.90 0.82 -1.26
CA GLU A 59 -14.66 1.57 -1.45
C GLU A 59 -13.59 0.72 -2.14
N ALA A 60 -13.47 -0.57 -1.81
CA ALA A 60 -12.56 -1.48 -2.50
C ALA A 60 -12.84 -1.54 -4.01
N GLU A 61 -14.10 -1.70 -4.40
CA GLU A 61 -14.53 -1.69 -5.81
C GLU A 61 -14.18 -0.37 -6.49
N ARG A 62 -14.47 0.76 -5.82
CA ARG A 62 -14.15 2.09 -6.35
C ARG A 62 -12.65 2.28 -6.56
N ILE A 63 -11.83 1.83 -5.60
CA ILE A 63 -10.36 1.90 -5.68
C ILE A 63 -9.85 1.03 -6.83
N CYS A 64 -10.29 -0.23 -6.91
CA CYS A 64 -9.85 -1.17 -7.94
C CYS A 64 -10.31 -0.76 -9.35
N ALA A 65 -11.39 0.03 -9.48
CA ALA A 65 -11.83 0.61 -10.75
C ALA A 65 -11.03 1.88 -11.16
N ALA A 66 -10.23 2.46 -10.27
CA ALA A 66 -9.55 3.74 -10.47
C ALA A 66 -8.05 3.67 -10.09
N LEU A 67 -7.35 2.65 -10.60
CA LEU A 67 -5.94 2.40 -10.29
C LEU A 67 -4.96 3.32 -11.05
N ASP A 68 -5.42 3.99 -12.10
CA ASP A 68 -4.61 4.82 -13.01
C ASP A 68 -4.29 6.22 -12.43
N ASP A 69 -4.30 6.37 -11.11
CA ASP A 69 -4.04 7.62 -10.42
C ASP A 69 -2.52 7.86 -10.24
N PRO A 70 -1.89 8.78 -10.99
CA PRO A 70 -0.46 9.01 -10.88
C PRO A 70 -0.04 9.62 -9.52
N ALA A 71 -1.00 10.14 -8.74
CA ALA A 71 -0.74 10.68 -7.41
C ALA A 71 -0.81 9.60 -6.31
N ALA A 72 -1.10 8.35 -6.63
CA ALA A 72 -1.26 7.29 -5.65
C ALA A 72 -0.73 5.94 -6.13
N LEU A 73 0.20 5.37 -5.38
CA LEU A 73 0.62 3.98 -5.56
C LEU A 73 -0.04 3.09 -4.50
N ARG A 74 -0.58 1.96 -4.95
CA ARG A 74 -1.33 1.02 -4.11
C ARG A 74 -0.71 -0.35 -4.22
N PHE A 75 -0.32 -0.90 -3.07
CA PHE A 75 0.27 -2.22 -2.97
C PHE A 75 -0.54 -3.09 -2.02
N VAL A 76 -0.46 -4.40 -2.27
CA VAL A 76 -0.99 -5.42 -1.38
C VAL A 76 0.09 -6.43 -1.03
N LEU A 77 -0.05 -7.04 0.14
CA LEU A 77 0.50 -8.37 0.38
C LEU A 77 -0.60 -9.37 0.07
N ALA A 78 -0.34 -10.27 -0.88
CA ALA A 78 -1.22 -11.39 -1.19
C ALA A 78 -0.63 -12.69 -0.65
N ASP A 79 -1.42 -13.49 0.06
CA ASP A 79 -0.99 -14.80 0.59
C ASP A 79 -0.53 -15.70 -0.56
N ALA A 80 0.66 -16.30 -0.45
CA ALA A 80 1.22 -17.08 -1.55
C ALA A 80 0.45 -18.37 -1.86
N ARG A 81 -0.48 -18.80 -1.00
CA ARG A 81 -1.26 -20.03 -1.18
C ARG A 81 -2.52 -19.85 -2.00
N ASP A 82 -3.22 -18.74 -1.78
CA ASP A 82 -4.56 -18.49 -2.35
C ASP A 82 -4.72 -17.09 -2.96
N ASP A 83 -3.65 -16.29 -3.03
CA ASP A 83 -3.61 -14.91 -3.53
C ASP A 83 -4.56 -13.95 -2.79
N ARG A 84 -5.04 -14.33 -1.59
CA ARG A 84 -5.89 -13.48 -0.78
C ARG A 84 -5.12 -12.27 -0.27
N VAL A 85 -5.70 -11.08 -0.34
CA VAL A 85 -5.15 -9.86 0.24
C VAL A 85 -5.10 -9.97 1.77
N VAL A 86 -3.91 -9.77 2.34
CA VAL A 86 -3.66 -9.84 3.79
C VAL A 86 -3.08 -8.55 4.37
N ALA A 87 -2.67 -7.61 3.52
CA ALA A 87 -2.30 -6.25 3.89
C ALA A 87 -2.44 -5.31 2.70
N TYR A 88 -2.56 -4.01 2.99
CA TYR A 88 -2.65 -2.95 2.00
C TYR A 88 -1.74 -1.77 2.39
N LEU A 89 -1.12 -1.16 1.38
CA LEU A 89 -0.23 -0.02 1.53
C LEU A 89 -0.59 1.02 0.46
N LEU A 90 -0.87 2.23 0.90
CA LEU A 90 -1.09 3.37 0.03
C LEU A 90 0.06 4.38 0.22
N ALA A 91 0.68 4.77 -0.90
CA ALA A 91 1.59 5.91 -0.97
C ALA A 91 0.91 7.04 -1.76
N GLN A 92 0.66 8.17 -1.12
CA GLN A 92 0.06 9.36 -1.74
C GLN A 92 1.12 10.44 -1.96
N PHE A 93 1.25 10.92 -3.19
CA PHE A 93 2.23 11.92 -3.63
C PHE A 93 1.66 13.34 -3.70
N VAL A 94 0.38 13.50 -3.35
CA VAL A 94 -0.24 14.80 -3.10
C VAL A 94 -0.32 14.99 -1.60
N ILE A 95 0.37 16.03 -1.12
CA ILE A 95 0.48 16.34 0.29
C ILE A 95 -0.39 17.57 0.61
N PRO A 96 -1.34 17.48 1.56
CA PRO A 96 -2.14 18.62 2.00
C PRO A 96 -1.29 19.80 2.50
N GLU A 97 -1.72 21.02 2.21
CA GLU A 97 -0.92 22.22 2.53
C GLU A 97 -0.71 22.42 4.03
N ASP A 98 -1.67 22.04 4.87
CA ASP A 98 -1.53 22.09 6.34
C ASP A 98 -0.40 21.18 6.82
N GLU A 99 -0.23 20.02 6.18
CA GLU A 99 0.89 19.12 6.45
C GLU A 99 2.22 19.71 5.95
N LYS A 100 2.25 20.32 4.76
CA LYS A 100 3.44 21.05 4.27
C LYS A 100 3.86 22.17 5.22
N VAL A 101 2.90 22.96 5.71
CA VAL A 101 3.15 24.02 6.70
C VAL A 101 3.70 23.45 8.00
N ARG A 102 3.14 22.34 8.49
CA ARG A 102 3.62 21.65 9.70
C ARG A 102 5.09 21.28 9.59
N TYR A 103 5.52 20.67 8.48
CA TYR A 103 6.93 20.32 8.27
C TYR A 103 7.83 21.52 8.03
N ARG A 104 7.35 22.55 7.31
CA ARG A 104 8.08 23.81 7.10
C ARG A 104 8.42 24.51 8.42
N ASN A 105 7.50 24.48 9.39
CA ASN A 105 7.72 25.02 10.73
C ASN A 105 8.80 24.25 11.54
N LEU A 106 9.13 23.03 11.12
CA LEU A 106 10.23 22.24 11.66
C LEU A 106 11.53 22.40 10.85
N GLY A 107 11.56 23.28 9.85
CA GLY A 107 12.70 23.49 8.96
C GLY A 107 12.85 22.44 7.86
N LEU A 108 11.81 21.64 7.59
CA LEU A 108 11.78 20.61 6.56
C LEU A 108 10.91 21.08 5.38
N THR A 109 11.44 20.99 4.16
CA THR A 109 10.66 21.20 2.93
C THR A 109 10.22 19.85 2.41
N ILE A 110 8.92 19.71 2.13
CA ILE A 110 8.35 18.54 1.47
C ILE A 110 7.65 18.97 0.18
N GLU A 111 7.77 18.18 -0.86
CA GLU A 111 7.38 18.49 -2.23
C GLU A 111 6.44 17.41 -2.79
N ASP A 112 5.40 17.83 -3.52
CA ASP A 112 4.52 16.87 -4.21
C ASP A 112 5.29 16.13 -5.31
N GLY A 113 4.93 14.87 -5.55
CA GLY A 113 5.53 14.05 -6.59
C GLY A 113 6.91 13.47 -6.27
N THR A 114 7.61 13.99 -5.26
CA THR A 114 8.89 13.46 -4.77
C THR A 114 8.77 12.88 -3.36
N ASP A 115 8.03 13.56 -2.49
CA ASP A 115 7.67 13.06 -1.17
C ASP A 115 6.30 12.39 -1.16
N CYS A 116 6.08 11.49 -0.21
CA CYS A 116 4.80 10.79 -0.10
C CYS A 116 4.37 10.57 1.35
N ARG A 117 3.05 10.43 1.50
CA ARG A 117 2.43 9.97 2.74
C ARG A 117 2.17 8.48 2.62
N ILE A 118 2.58 7.74 3.64
CA ILE A 118 2.42 6.29 3.70
C ILE A 118 1.29 5.95 4.67
N ALA A 119 0.27 5.25 4.17
CA ALA A 119 -0.84 4.72 4.94
C ALA A 119 -0.86 3.19 4.86
N PRO A 120 -0.25 2.49 5.84
CA PRO A 120 -0.21 1.04 5.88
C PRO A 120 -1.37 0.48 6.70
N SER A 121 -2.20 -0.38 6.14
CA SER A 121 -3.12 -1.22 6.91
C SER A 121 -2.65 -2.67 6.85
N SER A 122 -2.21 -3.19 7.99
CA SER A 122 -1.78 -4.57 8.13
C SER A 122 -2.10 -5.06 9.54
N PRO A 123 -2.86 -6.17 9.69
CA PRO A 123 -2.92 -6.89 10.96
C PRO A 123 -1.61 -7.66 11.26
N ILE A 124 -0.70 -7.72 10.29
CA ILE A 124 0.53 -8.52 10.35
C ILE A 124 1.74 -7.60 10.53
N THR A 125 2.51 -7.82 11.59
CA THR A 125 3.86 -7.27 11.73
C THR A 125 4.79 -7.93 10.72
N CYS A 126 5.20 -7.20 9.69
CA CYS A 126 6.18 -7.66 8.71
C CYS A 126 7.57 -7.09 9.06
N ARG A 127 8.61 -7.92 8.97
CA ARG A 127 10.01 -7.46 9.03
C ARG A 127 10.57 -7.53 7.62
N ALA A 128 10.86 -6.39 7.01
CA ALA A 128 11.66 -6.37 5.81
C ALA A 128 13.06 -6.88 6.17
N THR A 129 13.44 -8.03 5.63
CA THR A 129 14.84 -8.46 5.62
C THR A 129 15.39 -8.10 4.26
N VAL A 130 16.38 -7.21 4.23
CA VAL A 130 17.16 -6.97 3.02
C VAL A 130 18.18 -8.11 2.99
N SER A 131 17.98 -9.10 2.12
CA SER A 131 19.06 -10.02 1.82
C SER A 131 20.10 -9.22 1.03
N GLU A 132 21.28 -9.00 1.62
CA GLU A 132 22.40 -8.44 0.88
C GLU A 132 22.68 -9.34 -0.34
N PRO A 133 22.89 -8.76 -1.53
CA PRO A 133 23.31 -9.57 -2.68
C PRO A 133 24.65 -10.22 -2.35
N SER A 134 24.70 -11.54 -2.46
CA SER A 134 25.97 -12.27 -2.41
C SER A 134 26.80 -11.84 -3.63
N PHE A 135 27.91 -11.14 -3.38
CA PHE A 135 28.92 -10.81 -4.39
C PHE A 135 29.79 -12.03 -4.72
#